data_AF-A0A0P1A5H3-F1
#
_entry.id   AF-A0A0P1A5H3-F1
#
_cell.length_a   1.000
_cell.length_b   1.000
_cell.length_c   1.000
_cell.angle_alpha   90.00
_cell.angle_beta   90.00
_cell.angle_gamma   90.00
#
_symmetry.space_group_name_H-M   'P 1'
#
loop_
_entity.id
_entity.type
_entity.pdbx_description
1 polymer ?
#
loop_
_entity_poly.entity_id
_entity_poly.type
_entity_poly.pdbx_seq_one_letter_code
_entity_poly.pdbx_strand_id
1 'polypeptide(L)'
;MICGLCSKEQSSSNKVCSCGNDVGSKKSITRFWEGGNGCRNPSQMSRLDKQKYRGMNKTESTKFKRVGEEAKRRRDHAEADVHWGNQILQHQKRSMRYYKCRNQLLPSFDKMVRYILAGRVDSEEYAICDRLLDMLTVTLPDCQVTKLPSKADHWTNDATELVRLYGFRMHTTSKVIVSDVIIWTDTGRLLCSDADTFRTFVKQNYGIQLDLSEAEVLEYIKVNVEEHEAESKSTLRQLQL
;
A
#
# COMPACT_ATOMS: atom_id res chain seq x y z
N MET A 1 -4.11 -37.42 -12.64
CA MET A 1 -4.53 -36.57 -11.50
C MET A 1 -4.47 -35.12 -11.93
N ILE A 2 -5.49 -34.32 -11.64
CA ILE A 2 -5.50 -32.90 -12.03
C ILE A 2 -4.93 -32.08 -10.88
N CYS A 3 -4.00 -31.17 -11.18
CA CYS A 3 -3.45 -30.26 -10.19
C CYS A 3 -4.48 -29.20 -9.79
N GLY A 4 -4.85 -29.13 -8.50
CA GLY A 4 -5.83 -28.14 -8.01
C GLY A 4 -5.36 -26.69 -8.02
N LEU A 5 -4.10 -26.41 -8.37
CA LEU A 5 -3.56 -25.06 -8.44
C LEU A 5 -3.54 -24.50 -9.87
N CYS A 6 -3.01 -25.26 -10.83
CA CYS A 6 -2.87 -24.82 -12.22
C CYS A 6 -3.79 -25.56 -13.20
N SER A 7 -4.68 -26.42 -12.70
CA SER A 7 -5.65 -27.22 -13.46
C SER A 7 -5.05 -28.13 -14.54
N LYS A 8 -3.73 -28.34 -14.55
CA LYS A 8 -3.07 -29.25 -15.49
C LYS A 8 -3.26 -30.69 -15.07
N GLU A 9 -3.54 -31.55 -16.04
CA GLU A 9 -3.54 -32.99 -15.85
C GLU A 9 -2.11 -33.53 -15.74
N GLN A 10 -1.88 -34.40 -14.77
CA GLN A 10 -0.60 -35.02 -14.44
C GLN A 10 -0.74 -36.55 -14.45
N SER A 11 0.34 -37.25 -14.79
CA SER A 11 0.41 -38.71 -14.61
C SER A 11 0.31 -39.07 -13.13
N SER A 12 -0.24 -40.24 -12.81
CA SER A 12 -0.34 -40.74 -11.43
C SER A 12 1.03 -40.99 -10.76
N SER A 13 2.09 -41.16 -11.57
CA SER A 13 3.46 -41.33 -11.09
C SER A 13 4.10 -40.02 -10.62
N ASN A 14 3.67 -38.88 -11.15
CA ASN A 14 4.22 -37.58 -10.79
C ASN A 14 3.54 -37.02 -9.53
N LYS A 15 4.29 -36.96 -8.42
CA LYS A 15 3.81 -36.46 -7.13
C LYS A 15 3.90 -34.93 -7.01
N VAL A 16 4.69 -34.29 -7.85
CA VAL A 16 4.83 -32.83 -7.87
C VAL A 16 4.52 -32.33 -9.27
N CYS A 17 3.60 -31.38 -9.36
CA CYS A 17 3.21 -30.73 -10.60
C CYS A 17 4.31 -29.74 -11.03
N SER A 18 4.45 -29.50 -12.34
CA SER A 18 5.39 -28.50 -12.88
C SER A 18 5.20 -27.08 -12.34
N CYS A 19 4.02 -26.75 -11.78
CA CYS A 19 3.77 -25.46 -11.12
C CYS A 19 4.24 -25.43 -9.65
N GLY A 20 4.90 -26.49 -9.16
CA GLY A 20 5.38 -26.63 -7.79
C GLY A 20 4.35 -27.17 -6.79
N ASN A 21 3.12 -27.49 -7.21
CA ASN A 21 2.10 -28.02 -6.31
C ASN A 21 2.29 -29.52 -6.06
N ASP A 22 2.23 -29.95 -4.79
CA ASP A 22 2.26 -31.36 -4.42
C ASP A 22 0.88 -31.99 -4.69
N VAL A 23 0.84 -32.89 -5.67
CA VAL A 23 -0.34 -33.65 -6.06
C VAL A 23 -0.32 -35.08 -5.49
N GLY A 24 0.74 -35.46 -4.78
CA GLY A 24 0.98 -36.79 -4.24
C GLY A 24 0.99 -36.88 -2.70
N SER A 25 0.93 -35.76 -1.99
CA SER A 25 0.94 -35.75 -0.53
C SER A 25 -0.40 -36.21 0.03
N LYS A 26 -0.38 -37.34 0.75
CA LYS A 26 -1.45 -37.74 1.65
C LYS A 26 -1.52 -36.68 2.75
N LYS A 27 -2.43 -35.69 2.62
CA LYS A 27 -2.88 -34.93 3.80
C LYS A 27 -3.25 -35.97 4.84
N SER A 28 -2.64 -35.89 6.02
CA SER A 28 -3.04 -36.72 7.15
C SER A 28 -4.52 -36.42 7.41
N ILE A 29 -5.39 -37.30 6.95
CA ILE A 29 -6.78 -37.32 7.37
C ILE A 29 -6.71 -37.74 8.83
N THR A 30 -6.57 -36.77 9.73
CA THR A 30 -7.05 -36.98 11.08
C THR A 30 -8.52 -37.36 10.93
N ARG A 31 -8.98 -38.42 11.60
CA ARG A 31 -10.40 -38.88 11.52
C ARG A 31 -11.41 -37.86 12.06
N PHE A 32 -10.95 -36.64 12.33
CA PHE A 32 -11.69 -35.53 12.87
C PHE A 32 -11.42 -34.34 11.96
N TRP A 33 -12.49 -33.76 11.42
CA TRP A 33 -12.45 -32.50 10.70
C TRP A 33 -12.12 -31.38 11.69
N GLU A 34 -11.13 -30.56 11.32
CA GLU A 34 -10.80 -29.23 11.85
C GLU A 34 -11.26 -28.91 13.29
N GLY A 35 -10.46 -29.28 14.28
CA GLY A 35 -10.26 -28.46 15.48
C GLY A 35 -11.45 -28.14 16.40
N GLY A 36 -12.59 -28.84 16.37
CA GLY A 36 -13.74 -28.48 17.23
C GLY A 36 -14.71 -29.62 17.52
N ASN A 37 -15.32 -29.57 18.72
CA ASN A 37 -16.28 -30.51 19.31
C ASN A 37 -16.95 -31.45 18.29
N GLY A 38 -16.43 -32.67 18.21
CA GLY A 38 -17.01 -33.70 17.36
C GLY A 38 -18.49 -33.89 17.64
N CYS A 39 -19.25 -34.25 16.59
CA CYS A 39 -20.69 -34.50 16.51
C CYS A 39 -21.22 -35.59 17.49
N ARG A 40 -20.90 -35.52 18.77
CA ARG A 40 -21.34 -36.45 19.81
C ARG A 40 -22.24 -35.68 20.76
N ASN A 41 -23.54 -35.86 20.59
CA ASN A 41 -24.53 -35.32 21.50
C ASN A 41 -24.64 -36.26 22.72
N PRO A 42 -24.24 -35.84 23.94
CA PRO A 42 -24.29 -36.70 25.14
C PRO A 42 -25.69 -37.22 25.45
N SER A 43 -26.73 -36.50 25.04
CA SER A 43 -28.14 -36.87 25.19
C SER A 43 -28.53 -38.08 24.32
N GLN A 44 -27.86 -38.27 23.18
CA GLN A 44 -28.10 -39.39 22.25
C GLN A 44 -27.10 -40.55 22.45
N MET A 45 -26.11 -40.38 23.33
CA MET A 45 -25.13 -41.42 23.64
C MET A 45 -25.68 -42.43 24.65
N SER A 46 -25.31 -43.69 24.46
CA SER A 46 -25.70 -44.77 25.37
C SER A 46 -25.22 -44.52 26.80
N ARG A 47 -25.96 -45.03 27.78
CA ARG A 47 -25.62 -44.88 29.21
C ARG A 47 -24.34 -45.63 29.60
N LEU A 48 -23.91 -46.62 28.81
CA LEU A 48 -22.70 -47.39 29.07
C LEU A 48 -21.46 -46.83 28.35
N ASP A 49 -21.62 -45.78 27.54
CA ASP A 49 -20.51 -45.15 26.84
C ASP A 49 -19.64 -44.34 27.81
N LYS A 50 -18.38 -44.77 27.99
CA LYS A 50 -17.39 -44.11 28.86
C LYS A 50 -17.11 -42.66 28.43
N GLN A 51 -17.30 -42.32 27.16
CA GLN A 51 -17.08 -40.97 26.65
C GLN A 51 -18.21 -40.00 27.02
N LYS A 52 -19.41 -40.50 27.36
CA LYS A 52 -20.55 -39.67 27.78
C LYS A 52 -20.26 -38.88 29.05
N TYR A 53 -19.55 -39.50 29.99
CA TYR A 53 -19.26 -38.94 31.31
C TYR A 53 -17.83 -38.41 31.46
N ARG A 54 -17.01 -38.48 30.39
CA ARG A 54 -15.59 -38.12 30.46
C ARG A 54 -15.43 -36.59 30.49
N GLY A 55 -14.97 -36.06 31.62
CA GLY A 55 -14.65 -34.64 31.78
C GLY A 55 -15.76 -33.77 32.39
N MET A 56 -16.88 -34.36 32.81
CA MET A 56 -17.99 -33.64 33.48
C MET A 56 -17.58 -33.03 34.84
N ASN A 57 -16.58 -33.62 35.51
CA ASN A 57 -16.11 -33.16 36.83
C ASN A 57 -14.83 -32.33 36.76
N LYS A 58 -14.51 -31.74 35.61
CA LYS A 58 -13.35 -30.84 35.51
C LYS A 58 -13.69 -29.54 36.23
N THR A 59 -12.96 -29.23 37.30
CA THR A 59 -13.02 -27.92 37.95
C THR A 59 -12.56 -26.85 36.95
N GLU A 60 -13.47 -25.97 36.54
CA GLU A 60 -13.11 -24.85 35.69
C GLU A 60 -12.19 -23.89 36.46
N SER A 61 -11.08 -23.48 35.83
CA SER A 61 -10.13 -22.62 36.52
C SER A 61 -10.76 -21.24 36.76
N THR A 62 -10.78 -20.77 38.00
CA THR A 62 -11.20 -19.40 38.35
C THR A 62 -10.16 -18.34 37.98
N LYS A 63 -9.13 -18.71 37.21
CA LYS A 63 -8.06 -17.82 36.76
C LYS A 63 -8.63 -16.60 36.03
N PHE A 64 -9.71 -16.76 35.26
CA PHE A 64 -10.41 -15.65 34.60
C PHE A 64 -10.91 -14.56 35.58
N LYS A 65 -11.36 -14.95 36.78
CA LYS A 65 -11.76 -14.01 37.83
C LYS A 65 -10.55 -13.38 38.57
N ARG A 66 -9.41 -14.07 38.58
CA ARG A 66 -8.24 -13.73 39.41
C ARG A 66 -7.21 -12.85 38.70
N VAL A 67 -7.01 -13.06 37.39
CA VAL A 67 -6.22 -12.19 36.52
C VAL A 67 -7.20 -11.44 35.64
N GLY A 68 -7.72 -10.34 36.19
CA GLY A 68 -8.93 -9.65 35.75
C GLY A 68 -8.95 -9.22 34.29
N GLU A 69 -10.15 -8.80 33.86
CA GLU A 69 -10.45 -8.29 32.52
C GLU A 69 -9.41 -7.30 32.00
N GLU A 70 -8.76 -6.53 32.87
CA GLU A 70 -7.65 -5.64 32.55
C GLU A 70 -6.44 -6.35 31.92
N ALA A 71 -6.00 -7.48 32.48
CA ALA A 71 -4.88 -8.24 31.93
C ALA A 71 -5.27 -8.97 30.63
N LYS A 72 -6.56 -9.29 30.46
CA LYS A 72 -7.09 -9.77 29.18
C LYS A 72 -7.12 -8.64 28.15
N ARG A 73 -7.67 -7.47 28.47
CA ARG A 73 -7.68 -6.28 27.61
C ARG A 73 -6.27 -5.87 27.18
N ARG A 74 -5.28 -5.89 28.08
CA ARG A 74 -3.88 -5.60 27.72
C ARG A 74 -3.29 -6.62 26.75
N ARG A 75 -3.63 -7.90 26.90
CA ARG A 75 -3.22 -8.93 25.91
C ARG A 75 -3.95 -8.76 24.60
N ASP A 76 -5.25 -8.51 24.62
CA ASP A 76 -6.07 -8.33 23.43
C ASP A 76 -5.64 -7.06 22.67
N HIS A 77 -5.29 -5.97 23.37
CA HIS A 77 -4.75 -4.74 22.77
C HIS A 77 -3.32 -4.94 22.24
N ALA A 78 -2.46 -5.65 22.99
CA ALA A 78 -1.13 -6.01 22.50
C ALA A 78 -1.20 -6.97 21.31
N GLU A 79 -2.13 -7.93 21.28
CA GLU A 79 -2.39 -8.79 20.13
C GLU A 79 -2.97 -8.00 18.96
N ALA A 80 -3.83 -7.02 19.20
CA ALA A 80 -4.35 -6.13 18.16
C ALA A 80 -3.26 -5.23 17.56
N ASP A 81 -2.39 -4.63 18.38
CA ASP A 81 -1.25 -3.82 17.92
C ASP A 81 -0.22 -4.68 17.17
N VAL A 82 0.06 -5.89 17.66
CA VAL A 82 0.92 -6.85 16.98
C VAL A 82 0.25 -7.37 15.71
N HIS A 83 -1.08 -7.52 15.65
CA HIS A 83 -1.81 -7.89 14.44
C HIS A 83 -1.79 -6.77 13.42
N TRP A 84 -2.00 -5.51 13.82
CA TRP A 84 -1.94 -4.35 12.95
C TRP A 84 -0.52 -4.12 12.43
N GLY A 85 0.49 -4.20 13.31
CA GLY A 85 1.91 -4.15 12.93
C GLY A 85 2.33 -5.30 12.03
N ASN A 86 1.87 -6.53 12.29
CA ASN A 86 2.11 -7.68 11.42
C ASN A 86 1.33 -7.59 10.11
N GLN A 87 0.16 -6.96 10.09
CA GLN A 87 -0.61 -6.72 8.87
C GLN A 87 0.06 -5.65 8.01
N ILE A 88 0.59 -4.57 8.59
CA ILE A 88 1.45 -3.61 7.90
C ILE A 88 2.70 -4.30 7.35
N LEU A 89 3.43 -5.06 8.18
CA LEU A 89 4.64 -5.78 7.76
C LEU A 89 4.32 -6.85 6.72
N GLN A 90 3.18 -7.53 6.81
CA GLN A 90 2.73 -8.48 5.78
C GLN A 90 2.26 -7.77 4.51
N HIS A 91 1.68 -6.56 4.59
CA HIS A 91 1.31 -5.75 3.44
C HIS A 91 2.56 -5.17 2.74
N GLN A 92 3.56 -4.71 3.50
CA GLN A 92 4.88 -4.32 2.99
C GLN A 92 5.62 -5.52 2.40
N LYS A 93 5.63 -6.68 3.07
CA LYS A 93 6.25 -7.91 2.56
C LYS A 93 5.48 -8.50 1.37
N ARG A 94 4.15 -8.36 1.30
CA ARG A 94 3.32 -8.75 0.14
C ARG A 94 3.49 -7.78 -1.01
N SER A 95 3.59 -6.48 -0.75
CA SER A 95 3.91 -5.46 -1.75
C SER A 95 5.28 -5.77 -2.35
N MET A 96 6.32 -5.92 -1.51
CA MET A 96 7.66 -6.37 -1.93
C MET A 96 7.65 -7.73 -2.64
N ARG A 97 6.81 -8.69 -2.25
CA ARG A 97 6.66 -9.97 -2.96
C ARG A 97 5.90 -9.83 -4.29
N TYR A 98 4.93 -8.93 -4.39
CA TYR A 98 4.24 -8.60 -5.64
C TYR A 98 5.21 -7.94 -6.62
N TYR A 99 6.10 -7.06 -6.15
CA TYR A 99 7.22 -6.54 -6.94
C TYR A 99 8.19 -7.64 -7.36
N LYS A 100 8.58 -8.53 -6.43
CA LYS A 100 9.56 -9.59 -6.71
C LYS A 100 9.01 -10.71 -7.61
N CYS A 101 7.71 -11.00 -7.56
CA CYS A 101 7.05 -12.04 -8.35
C CYS A 101 6.56 -11.54 -9.72
N ARG A 102 6.18 -10.25 -9.83
CA ARG A 102 5.86 -9.61 -11.13
C ARG A 102 7.13 -9.37 -11.98
N ASN A 103 8.30 -9.32 -11.36
CA ASN A 103 9.61 -9.25 -12.06
C ASN A 103 10.10 -10.57 -12.65
N GLN A 104 9.40 -11.71 -12.49
CA GLN A 104 9.81 -12.98 -13.08
C GLN A 104 9.17 -13.29 -14.44
N LEU A 105 8.25 -12.46 -14.93
CA LEU A 105 7.63 -12.58 -16.26
C LEU A 105 7.39 -11.22 -16.94
N LEU A 106 8.23 -10.21 -16.67
CA LEU A 106 8.22 -8.96 -17.43
C LEU A 106 9.61 -8.68 -18.03
N PRO A 107 9.67 -8.15 -19.25
CA PRO A 107 10.93 -7.74 -19.84
C PRO A 107 11.54 -6.68 -18.93
N SER A 108 12.75 -6.92 -18.45
CA SER A 108 13.68 -5.92 -17.87
C SER A 108 12.99 -4.65 -17.33
N PHE A 109 12.61 -4.66 -16.04
CA PHE A 109 12.35 -3.43 -15.27
C PHE A 109 13.69 -2.71 -15.05
N ASP A 110 14.29 -2.27 -16.15
CA ASP A 110 15.53 -1.51 -16.27
C ASP A 110 15.17 -0.12 -16.80
N LYS A 111 14.05 0.42 -16.30
CA LYS A 111 13.55 1.74 -16.68
C LYS A 111 13.49 2.58 -15.42
N MET A 112 14.55 3.34 -15.21
CA MET A 112 14.58 4.51 -14.35
C MET A 112 13.30 5.33 -14.59
N VAL A 113 12.50 5.54 -13.55
CA VAL A 113 11.25 6.29 -13.67
C VAL A 113 11.52 7.71 -13.20
N ARG A 114 11.42 8.67 -14.12
CA ARG A 114 11.56 10.09 -13.81
C ARG A 114 10.19 10.77 -13.85
N TYR A 115 9.79 11.29 -12.70
CA TYR A 115 8.61 12.14 -12.57
C TYR A 115 9.03 13.60 -12.55
N ILE A 116 8.20 14.44 -13.15
CA ILE A 116 8.34 15.89 -13.12
C ILE A 116 7.05 16.43 -12.51
N LEU A 117 7.19 17.18 -11.42
CA LEU A 117 6.11 17.82 -10.68
C LEU A 117 6.22 19.32 -10.90
N ALA A 118 5.16 19.94 -11.41
CA ALA A 118 5.02 21.40 -11.41
C ALA A 118 3.73 21.79 -10.69
N GLY A 119 3.75 22.90 -9.97
CA GLY A 119 2.54 23.38 -9.32
C GLY A 119 2.78 24.52 -8.35
N ARG A 120 1.68 24.97 -7.78
CA ARG A 120 1.63 26.04 -6.80
C ARG A 120 2.14 25.59 -5.45
N VAL A 121 3.21 26.21 -4.95
CA VAL A 121 3.81 25.86 -3.65
C VAL A 121 2.87 26.09 -2.46
N ASP A 122 1.90 26.98 -2.61
CA ASP A 122 0.89 27.31 -1.59
C ASP A 122 -0.37 26.43 -1.69
N SER A 123 -0.44 25.50 -2.64
CA SER A 123 -1.60 24.63 -2.84
C SER A 123 -1.46 23.30 -2.08
N GLU A 124 -2.59 22.84 -1.54
CA GLU A 124 -2.73 21.52 -0.94
C GLU A 124 -2.42 20.40 -1.95
N GLU A 125 -2.85 20.56 -3.20
CA GLU A 125 -2.65 19.54 -4.23
C GLU A 125 -1.17 19.32 -4.51
N TYR A 126 -0.39 20.40 -4.58
CA TYR A 126 1.05 20.35 -4.76
C TYR A 126 1.71 19.67 -3.57
N ALA A 127 1.37 20.07 -2.34
CA ALA A 127 1.94 19.49 -1.12
C ALA A 127 1.69 17.97 -1.02
N ILE A 128 0.47 17.52 -1.30
CA ILE A 128 0.12 16.09 -1.32
C ILE A 128 0.95 15.34 -2.38
N CYS A 129 1.03 15.89 -3.59
CA CYS A 129 1.77 15.27 -4.68
C CYS A 129 3.26 15.21 -4.41
N ASP A 130 3.83 16.29 -3.86
CA ASP A 130 5.24 16.37 -3.52
C ASP A 130 5.60 15.35 -2.44
N ARG A 131 4.79 15.25 -1.39
CA ARG A 131 4.99 14.25 -0.34
C ARG A 131 4.91 12.81 -0.87
N LEU A 132 3.95 12.53 -1.75
CA LEU A 132 3.82 11.22 -2.40
C LEU A 132 5.04 10.89 -3.26
N LEU A 133 5.62 11.88 -3.94
CA LEU A 133 6.84 11.72 -4.73
C LEU A 133 8.07 11.51 -3.85
N ASP A 134 8.19 12.22 -2.72
CA ASP A 134 9.23 11.97 -1.72
C ASP A 134 9.14 10.53 -1.16
N MET A 135 7.93 10.03 -0.89
CA MET A 135 7.75 8.64 -0.48
C MET A 135 8.16 7.65 -1.58
N LEU A 136 7.89 7.98 -2.85
CA LEU A 136 8.29 7.15 -3.99
C LEU A 136 9.82 7.11 -4.15
N THR A 137 10.52 8.23 -4.01
CA THR A 137 12.00 8.26 -4.10
C THR A 137 12.66 7.48 -2.98
N VAL A 138 12.09 7.48 -1.77
CA VAL A 138 12.59 6.67 -0.65
C VAL A 138 12.28 5.18 -0.86
N THR A 139 11.15 4.85 -1.46
CA THR A 139 10.69 3.45 -1.60
C THR A 139 11.28 2.75 -2.83
N LEU A 140 11.59 3.49 -3.90
CA LEU A 140 12.00 2.95 -5.19
C LEU A 140 13.45 3.34 -5.52
N PRO A 141 14.34 2.37 -5.77
CA PRO A 141 15.77 2.65 -5.98
C PRO A 141 16.07 3.48 -7.24
N ASP A 142 15.23 3.38 -8.27
CA ASP A 142 15.43 4.06 -9.57
C ASP A 142 14.33 5.10 -9.87
N CYS A 143 13.82 5.78 -8.83
CA CYS A 143 12.84 6.85 -8.96
C CYS A 143 13.52 8.21 -8.82
N GLN A 144 13.40 9.05 -9.85
CA GLN A 144 13.91 10.42 -9.85
C GLN A 144 12.76 11.40 -9.96
N VAL A 145 12.87 12.51 -9.23
CA VAL A 145 11.84 13.55 -9.21
C VAL A 145 12.49 14.88 -9.54
N THR A 146 11.89 15.61 -10.47
CA THR A 146 12.25 17.01 -10.77
C THR A 146 11.07 17.88 -10.37
N LYS A 147 11.31 18.82 -9.45
CA LYS A 147 10.28 19.73 -8.95
C LYS A 147 10.42 21.08 -9.68
N LEU A 148 9.30 21.62 -10.14
CA LEU A 148 9.17 22.93 -10.78
C LEU A 148 8.13 23.74 -9.99
N PRO A 149 8.49 24.16 -8.77
CA PRO A 149 7.62 24.97 -7.92
C PRO A 149 7.32 26.32 -8.58
N SER A 150 6.09 26.80 -8.42
CA SER A 150 5.65 28.12 -8.87
C SER A 150 4.89 28.84 -7.77
N LYS A 151 4.96 30.16 -7.78
CA LYS A 151 4.08 31.01 -6.98
C LYS A 151 2.68 31.11 -7.60
N ALA A 152 1.69 31.47 -6.78
CA ALA A 152 0.30 31.59 -7.21
C ALA A 152 0.09 32.65 -8.31
N ASP A 153 0.84 33.76 -8.28
CA ASP A 153 0.78 34.86 -9.24
C ASP A 153 1.33 34.49 -10.63
N HIS A 154 2.31 33.58 -10.68
CA HIS A 154 2.95 33.13 -11.92
C HIS A 154 2.35 31.84 -12.49
N TRP A 155 1.76 30.99 -11.62
CA TRP A 155 1.36 29.63 -11.99
C TRP A 155 0.45 29.54 -13.21
N THR A 156 -0.50 30.47 -13.38
CA THR A 156 -1.41 30.42 -14.53
C THR A 156 -0.65 30.51 -15.86
N ASN A 157 0.39 31.34 -15.91
CA ASN A 157 1.23 31.49 -17.10
C ASN A 157 2.12 30.26 -17.28
N ASP A 158 2.76 29.81 -16.22
CA ASP A 158 3.67 28.65 -16.24
C ASP A 158 2.93 27.37 -16.66
N ALA A 159 1.76 27.12 -16.08
CA ALA A 159 0.90 26.01 -16.46
C ALA A 159 0.47 26.11 -17.93
N THR A 160 0.14 27.31 -18.42
CA THR A 160 -0.26 27.53 -19.83
C THR A 160 0.91 27.24 -20.77
N GLU A 161 2.12 27.63 -20.38
CA GLU A 161 3.34 27.33 -21.13
C GLU A 161 3.63 25.83 -21.15
N LEU A 162 3.53 25.14 -20.01
CA LEU A 162 3.72 23.69 -19.91
C LEU A 162 2.70 22.92 -20.78
N VAL A 163 1.43 23.30 -20.72
CA VAL A 163 0.37 22.70 -21.56
C VAL A 163 0.67 22.90 -23.04
N ARG A 164 1.13 24.09 -23.44
CA ARG A 164 1.51 24.39 -24.82
C ARG A 164 2.74 23.59 -25.26
N LEU A 165 3.76 23.51 -24.40
CA LEU A 165 5.06 22.91 -24.72
C LEU A 165 4.97 21.40 -24.83
N TYR A 166 4.24 20.74 -23.93
CA TYR A 166 4.08 19.28 -23.93
C TYR A 166 2.78 18.78 -24.58
N GLY A 167 1.88 19.68 -24.99
CA GLY A 167 0.62 19.32 -25.64
C GLY A 167 -0.35 18.60 -24.70
N PHE A 168 -0.35 18.93 -23.41
CA PHE A 168 -1.22 18.30 -22.42
C PHE A 168 -2.70 18.62 -22.68
N ARG A 169 -3.58 17.66 -22.37
CA ARG A 169 -5.03 17.87 -22.41
C ARG A 169 -5.52 18.12 -21.00
N MET A 170 -5.71 19.39 -20.65
CA MET A 170 -6.19 19.84 -19.34
C MET A 170 -7.63 20.32 -19.40
N HIS A 171 -8.32 20.26 -18.26
CA HIS A 171 -9.60 20.95 -18.09
C HIS A 171 -9.35 22.45 -17.97
N THR A 172 -9.90 23.23 -18.91
CA THR A 172 -9.82 24.69 -18.90
C THR A 172 -11.21 25.29 -18.75
N THR A 173 -11.36 26.24 -17.84
CA THR A 173 -12.57 27.06 -17.72
C THR A 173 -12.26 28.44 -18.29
N SER A 174 -13.01 28.88 -19.30
CA SER A 174 -12.77 30.19 -19.93
C SER A 174 -11.33 30.41 -20.43
N LYS A 175 -10.68 29.35 -20.94
CA LYS A 175 -9.26 29.31 -21.37
C LYS A 175 -8.22 29.47 -20.26
N VAL A 176 -8.63 29.40 -18.99
CA VAL A 176 -7.73 29.41 -17.83
C VAL A 176 -7.59 27.97 -17.32
N ILE A 177 -6.36 27.57 -17.02
CA ILE A 177 -6.07 26.28 -16.38
C ILE A 177 -6.49 26.36 -14.92
N VAL A 178 -7.30 25.41 -14.48
CA VAL A 178 -7.86 25.38 -13.12
C VAL A 178 -7.05 24.49 -12.18
N SER A 179 -6.19 23.62 -12.73
CA SER A 179 -5.33 22.72 -11.95
C SER A 179 -4.23 23.47 -11.22
N ASP A 180 -4.01 23.14 -9.95
CA ASP A 180 -2.92 23.69 -9.13
C ASP A 180 -1.62 22.88 -9.26
N VAL A 181 -1.69 21.68 -9.84
CA VAL A 181 -0.57 20.75 -10.00
C VAL A 181 -0.62 20.06 -11.36
N ILE A 182 0.55 19.75 -11.91
CA ILE A 182 0.72 18.95 -13.13
C ILE A 182 1.88 17.98 -12.89
N ILE A 183 1.63 16.69 -13.10
CA ILE A 183 2.66 15.65 -13.03
C ILE A 183 2.77 14.94 -14.37
N TRP A 184 3.99 14.77 -14.86
CA TRP A 184 4.26 14.03 -16.07
C TRP A 184 5.55 13.23 -15.96
N THR A 185 5.77 12.37 -16.94
CA THR A 185 7.00 11.60 -17.07
C THR A 185 7.99 12.29 -18.00
N ASP A 186 9.26 11.97 -17.91
CA ASP A 186 10.30 12.42 -18.86
C ASP A 186 9.98 12.17 -20.35
N THR A 187 9.13 11.19 -20.66
CA THR A 187 8.61 10.95 -22.01
C THR A 187 7.66 12.04 -22.52
N GLY A 188 7.32 13.04 -21.70
CA GLY A 188 6.33 14.06 -22.02
C GLY A 188 4.88 13.57 -21.89
N ARG A 189 4.66 12.38 -21.33
CA ARG A 189 3.31 11.87 -21.06
C ARG A 189 2.81 12.41 -19.74
N LEU A 190 1.70 13.15 -19.81
CA LEU A 190 0.92 13.56 -18.65
C LEU A 190 0.47 12.35 -17.81
N LEU A 191 0.66 12.45 -16.50
CA LEU A 191 0.22 11.46 -15.53
C LEU A 191 -1.07 11.89 -14.85
N CYS A 192 -1.11 13.10 -14.29
CA CYS A 192 -2.27 13.64 -13.58
C CYS A 192 -2.18 15.18 -13.45
N SER A 193 -3.31 15.78 -13.10
CA SER A 193 -3.51 17.23 -12.96
C SER A 193 -4.27 17.63 -11.69
N ASP A 194 -4.37 16.68 -10.76
CA ASP A 194 -5.04 16.80 -9.47
C ASP A 194 -4.46 15.76 -8.51
N ALA A 195 -4.54 16.04 -7.22
CA ALA A 195 -3.93 15.20 -6.18
C ALA A 195 -4.66 13.86 -5.99
N ASP A 196 -5.98 13.79 -6.19
CA ASP A 196 -6.76 12.57 -5.98
C ASP A 196 -6.45 11.49 -7.02
N THR A 197 -6.32 11.90 -8.28
CA THR A 197 -5.88 11.03 -9.38
C THR A 197 -4.47 10.51 -9.09
N PHE A 198 -3.56 11.38 -8.62
CA PHE A 198 -2.21 10.96 -8.30
C PHE A 198 -2.16 10.00 -7.11
N ARG A 199 -2.87 10.31 -6.02
CA ARG A 199 -2.99 9.46 -4.84
C ARG A 199 -3.52 8.07 -5.20
N THR A 200 -4.53 8.03 -6.06
CA THR A 200 -5.11 6.78 -6.58
C THR A 200 -4.09 6.00 -7.40
N PHE A 201 -3.38 6.66 -8.30
CA PHE A 201 -2.32 6.07 -9.11
C PHE A 201 -1.20 5.49 -8.23
N VAL A 202 -0.70 6.25 -7.25
CA VAL A 202 0.39 5.82 -6.36
C VAL A 202 -0.03 4.65 -5.49
N LYS A 203 -1.24 4.68 -4.95
CA LYS A 203 -1.80 3.57 -4.17
C LYS A 203 -1.97 2.29 -4.99
N GLN A 204 -2.48 2.39 -6.22
CA GLN A 204 -2.74 1.23 -7.08
C GLN A 204 -1.47 0.62 -7.65
N ASN A 205 -0.53 1.44 -8.10
CA ASN A 205 0.69 0.96 -8.75
C ASN A 205 1.78 0.63 -7.74
N TYR A 206 1.85 1.36 -6.63
CA TYR A 206 2.94 1.25 -5.68
C TYR A 206 2.57 0.79 -4.27
N GLY A 207 1.28 0.81 -3.91
CA GLY A 207 0.82 0.47 -2.57
C GLY A 207 1.20 1.50 -1.50
N ILE A 208 1.63 2.69 -1.92
CA ILE A 208 1.97 3.82 -1.05
C ILE A 208 0.72 4.67 -0.82
N GLN A 209 0.56 5.17 0.40
CA GLN A 209 -0.52 6.08 0.78
C GLN A 209 0.09 7.29 1.49
N LEU A 210 -0.57 8.44 1.35
CA LEU A 210 -0.19 9.64 2.07
C LEU A 210 -0.14 9.35 3.57
N ASP A 211 0.97 9.70 4.19
CA ASP A 211 1.26 9.49 5.61
C ASP A 211 0.99 10.74 6.48
N LEU A 212 0.55 11.83 5.85
CA LEU A 212 0.19 13.09 6.50
C LEU A 212 -1.31 13.17 6.77
N SER A 213 -1.67 13.69 7.93
CA SER A 213 -2.99 14.22 8.26
C SER A 213 -3.21 15.60 7.63
N GLU A 214 -4.45 16.08 7.60
CA GLU A 214 -4.80 17.40 7.06
C GLU A 214 -4.03 18.55 7.74
N ALA A 215 -3.86 18.48 9.07
CA ALA A 215 -3.07 19.47 9.81
C ALA A 215 -1.58 19.46 9.42
N GLU A 216 -1.00 18.27 9.22
CA GLU A 216 0.40 18.12 8.80
C GLU A 216 0.61 18.56 7.35
N VAL A 217 -0.39 18.41 6.47
CA VAL A 217 -0.36 18.95 5.10
C VAL A 217 -0.25 20.48 5.13
N LEU A 218 -0.98 21.17 6.02
CA LEU A 218 -0.88 22.62 6.18
C LEU A 218 0.51 23.07 6.67
N GLU A 219 1.16 22.29 7.53
CA GLU A 219 2.53 22.55 7.94
C GLU A 219 3.50 22.34 6.79
N TYR A 220 3.31 21.27 6.01
CA TYR A 220 4.12 20.97 4.83
C TYR A 220 4.01 22.06 3.76
N ILE A 221 2.82 22.62 3.54
CA ILE A 221 2.63 23.78 2.64
C ILE A 221 3.49 24.97 3.08
N LYS A 222 3.54 25.28 4.37
CA LYS A 222 4.37 26.40 4.88
C LYS A 222 5.85 26.17 4.57
N VAL A 223 6.34 24.96 4.79
CA VAL A 223 7.72 24.57 4.49
C VAL A 223 8.02 24.74 3.00
N ASN A 224 7.12 24.29 2.12
CA ASN A 224 7.29 24.43 0.67
C ASN A 224 7.39 25.90 0.22
N VAL A 225 6.55 26.77 0.79
CA VAL A 225 6.59 28.21 0.50
C VAL A 225 7.90 28.83 0.97
N GLU A 226 8.34 28.51 2.20
CA GLU A 226 9.58 29.03 2.78
C GLU A 226 10.82 28.57 1.99
N GLU A 227 10.87 27.29 1.59
CA GLU A 227 11.95 26.71 0.79
C GLU A 227 12.04 27.39 -0.58
N HIS A 228 10.91 27.51 -1.29
CA HIS A 228 10.86 28.17 -2.59
C HIS A 228 11.25 29.66 -2.52
N GLU A 229 10.85 30.36 -1.46
CA GLU A 229 11.29 31.74 -1.24
C GLU A 229 12.81 31.84 -0.98
N ALA A 230 13.37 30.91 -0.21
CA ALA A 230 14.80 30.88 0.07
C ALA A 230 15.60 30.61 -1.21
N GLU A 231 15.16 29.68 -2.04
CA GLU A 231 15.74 29.38 -3.37
C GLU A 231 15.67 30.58 -4.31
N SER A 232 14.51 31.25 -4.38
CA SER A 232 14.34 32.47 -5.18
C SER A 232 15.31 33.58 -4.74
N LYS A 233 15.44 33.81 -3.43
CA LYS A 233 16.37 34.80 -2.86
C LYS A 233 17.83 34.44 -3.14
N SER A 234 18.18 33.15 -3.04
CA SER A 234 19.52 32.65 -3.36
C SER A 234 19.87 32.85 -4.83
N THR A 235 18.96 32.50 -5.73
CA THR A 235 19.12 32.64 -7.19
C THR A 235 19.31 34.11 -7.57
N LEU A 236 18.51 35.02 -7.00
CA LEU A 236 18.68 36.46 -7.21
C LEU A 236 20.04 36.98 -6.75
N ARG A 237 20.55 36.51 -5.61
CA ARG A 237 21.89 36.87 -5.13
C ARG A 237 22.99 36.37 -6.07
N GLN A 238 22.85 35.18 -6.65
CA GLN A 238 23.80 34.63 -7.60
C GLN A 238 23.83 35.41 -8.93
N LEU A 239 22.69 35.91 -9.39
CA LEU A 239 22.59 36.72 -10.62
C LEU A 239 23.08 38.16 -10.44
N GLN A 240 23.25 38.61 -9.20
CA GLN A 240 23.74 39.95 -8.85
C GLN A 240 25.27 39.99 -8.60
N LEU A 241 25.95 38.84 -8.67
CA LEU A 241 27.41 38.69 -8.59
C LEU A 241 27.99 38.47 -9.99
#